data_AF-E8UAU5-F1
#
_entry.id   AF-E8UAU5-F1
#
_cell.length_a   1.000
_cell.length_b   1.000
_cell.length_c   1.000
_cell.angle_alpha   90.00
_cell.angle_beta   90.00
_cell.angle_gamma   90.00
#
_symmetry.space_group_name_H-M   'P 1'
#
loop_
_entity.id
_entity.type
_entity.pdbx_description
1 polymer ?
#
loop_
_entity_poly.entity_id
_entity_poly.type
_entity_poly.pdbx_seq_one_letter_code
_entity_poly.pdbx_strand_id
1 'polypeptide(L)'
;MTAHDPLLLHEGDRLARHLAQILHAGADEQARVDLIGRSLTVNLVAALLPTIEQISRHAGQPLHAQVIPDERDRALVQVINAHGEEHARLPVDDVLRDALTTAGHLHPTIRAHLEDALRGSEHHLERALVAALRSAPVMNALRQQLTALLRQRR
;
A
#
# COMPACT_ATOMS: atom_id res chain seq x y z
N MET A 1 9.61 15.89 -8.25
CA MET A 1 8.15 15.66 -8.36
C MET A 1 7.91 14.63 -9.45
N THR A 2 7.85 13.36 -9.07
CA THR A 2 7.51 12.25 -9.97
C THR A 2 6.00 12.26 -10.23
N ALA A 3 5.57 12.06 -11.48
CA ALA A 3 4.20 12.27 -11.97
C ALA A 3 3.12 11.29 -11.41
N HIS A 4 3.40 10.61 -10.30
CA HIS A 4 2.54 9.56 -9.72
C HIS A 4 1.77 10.00 -8.46
N ASP A 5 2.12 11.16 -7.87
CA ASP A 5 1.49 11.66 -6.65
C ASP A 5 -0.05 11.75 -6.69
N PRO A 6 -0.71 12.28 -7.75
CA PRO A 6 -2.16 12.46 -7.71
C PRO A 6 -2.94 11.13 -7.71
N LEU A 7 -2.43 10.11 -8.40
CA LEU A 7 -3.07 8.78 -8.43
C LEU A 7 -3.02 8.11 -7.04
N LEU A 8 -1.87 8.16 -6.38
CA LEU A 8 -1.71 7.59 -5.04
C LEU A 8 -2.50 8.38 -3.99
N LEU A 9 -2.63 9.69 -4.14
CA LEU A 9 -3.49 10.49 -3.27
C LEU A 9 -4.96 10.11 -3.40
N HIS A 10 -5.46 9.86 -4.62
CA HIS A 10 -6.83 9.39 -4.83
C HIS A 10 -7.09 8.00 -4.25
N GLU A 11 -6.14 7.06 -4.38
CA GLU A 11 -6.23 5.77 -3.70
C GLU A 11 -6.18 5.94 -2.17
N GLY A 12 -5.35 6.87 -1.68
CA GLY A 12 -5.29 7.26 -0.28
C GLY A 12 -6.63 7.77 0.25
N ASP A 13 -7.33 8.61 -0.51
CA ASP A 13 -8.67 9.10 -0.17
C ASP A 13 -9.72 7.99 -0.17
N ARG A 14 -9.61 7.01 -1.08
CA ARG A 14 -10.48 5.83 -1.09
C ARG A 14 -10.24 4.97 0.15
N LEU A 15 -8.98 4.71 0.48
CA LEU A 15 -8.60 3.99 1.68
C LEU A 15 -9.08 4.72 2.93
N ALA A 16 -8.90 6.04 3.01
CA ALA A 16 -9.38 6.87 4.12
C ALA A 16 -10.89 6.72 4.34
N ARG A 17 -11.70 6.83 3.28
CA ARG A 17 -13.16 6.61 3.39
C ARG A 17 -13.51 5.22 3.93
N HIS A 18 -12.79 4.19 3.50
CA HIS A 18 -12.99 2.84 3.99
C HIS A 18 -12.58 2.69 5.47
N LEU A 19 -11.44 3.27 5.86
CA LEU A 19 -10.97 3.27 7.24
C LEU A 19 -11.92 4.04 8.17
N ALA A 20 -12.47 5.17 7.73
CA ALA A 20 -13.46 5.93 8.51
C ALA A 20 -14.65 5.05 8.89
N GLN A 21 -15.15 4.22 7.95
CA GLN A 21 -16.25 3.30 8.19
C GLN A 21 -15.87 2.18 9.17
N ILE A 22 -14.68 1.60 9.03
CA ILE A 22 -14.20 0.47 9.84
C ILE A 22 -13.83 0.88 11.28
N LEU A 23 -13.29 2.09 11.44
CA LEU A 23 -12.84 2.64 12.71
C LEU A 23 -13.95 3.44 13.40
N HIS A 24 -15.12 3.58 12.76
CA HIS A 24 -16.24 4.39 13.22
C HIS A 24 -15.84 5.83 13.55
N ALA A 25 -14.97 6.40 12.71
CA ALA A 25 -14.44 7.74 12.91
C ALA A 25 -15.54 8.80 12.74
N GLY A 26 -15.59 9.75 13.67
CA GLY A 26 -16.50 10.90 13.62
C GLY A 26 -16.05 11.99 12.65
N ALA A 27 -16.90 12.99 12.44
CA ALA A 27 -16.59 14.14 11.57
C ALA A 27 -15.32 14.90 12.02
N ASP A 28 -15.11 15.03 13.33
CA ASP A 28 -13.94 15.71 13.89
C ASP A 28 -12.62 14.96 13.65
N GLU A 29 -12.69 13.67 13.31
CA GLU A 29 -11.54 12.81 13.05
C GLU A 29 -11.24 12.67 11.55
N GLN A 30 -12.10 13.20 10.67
CA GLN A 30 -12.03 12.98 9.22
C GLN A 30 -10.69 13.41 8.62
N ALA A 31 -10.20 14.61 8.96
CA ALA A 31 -8.92 15.10 8.44
C ALA A 31 -7.74 14.19 8.82
N ARG A 32 -7.83 13.54 9.98
CA ARG A 32 -6.81 12.61 10.45
C ARG A 32 -6.91 11.26 9.74
N VAL A 33 -8.13 10.77 9.50
CA VAL A 33 -8.34 9.56 8.70
C VAL A 33 -7.85 9.76 7.26
N ASP A 34 -8.07 10.94 6.68
CA ASP A 34 -7.58 11.30 5.33
C ASP A 34 -6.05 11.25 5.30
N LEU A 35 -5.39 11.82 6.31
CA LEU A 35 -3.95 11.76 6.46
C LEU A 35 -3.45 10.31 6.58
N ILE A 36 -4.09 9.50 7.43
CA ILE A 36 -3.76 8.07 7.59
C ILE A 36 -3.86 7.33 6.26
N GLY A 37 -4.99 7.47 5.54
CA GLY A 37 -5.21 6.77 4.27
C GLY A 37 -4.18 7.15 3.20
N ARG A 38 -3.89 8.45 3.05
CA ARG A 38 -2.87 8.96 2.13
C ARG A 38 -1.47 8.49 2.52
N SER A 39 -1.09 8.61 3.79
CA SER A 39 0.22 8.20 4.27
C SER A 39 0.45 6.71 4.12
N LEU A 40 -0.52 5.86 4.45
CA LEU A 40 -0.39 4.41 4.26
C LEU A 40 -0.19 4.08 2.78
N THR A 41 -1.01 4.68 1.91
CA THR A 41 -0.97 4.40 0.48
C THR A 41 0.35 4.82 -0.16
N VAL A 42 0.75 6.06 0.04
CA VAL A 42 1.97 6.61 -0.54
C VAL A 42 3.19 5.85 -0.03
N ASN A 43 3.31 5.65 1.28
CA ASN A 43 4.50 5.00 1.85
C ASN A 43 4.61 3.52 1.46
N LEU A 44 3.49 2.79 1.45
CA LEU A 44 3.51 1.37 1.10
C LEU A 44 3.87 1.19 -0.37
N VAL A 45 3.25 1.94 -1.28
CA VAL A 45 3.55 1.84 -2.72
C VAL A 45 4.95 2.35 -3.03
N ALA A 46 5.35 3.50 -2.46
CA ALA A 46 6.70 4.05 -2.68
C ALA A 46 7.81 3.11 -2.17
N ALA A 47 7.57 2.35 -1.10
CA ALA A 47 8.49 1.32 -0.65
C ALA A 47 8.45 0.06 -1.53
N LEU A 48 7.28 -0.32 -2.05
CA LEU A 48 7.09 -1.52 -2.86
C LEU A 48 7.86 -1.47 -4.18
N LEU A 49 7.80 -0.36 -4.92
CA LEU A 49 8.44 -0.25 -6.25
C LEU A 49 9.94 -0.61 -6.22
N PRO A 50 10.81 0.09 -5.46
CA PRO A 50 12.23 -0.24 -5.41
C PRO A 50 12.49 -1.63 -4.81
N THR A 51 11.60 -2.11 -3.92
CA THR A 51 11.72 -3.45 -3.34
C THR A 51 11.53 -4.54 -4.40
N ILE A 52 10.55 -4.39 -5.30
CA ILE A 52 10.35 -5.30 -6.44
C ILE A 52 11.62 -5.34 -7.29
N GLU A 53 12.17 -4.17 -7.66
CA GLU A 53 13.36 -4.10 -8.51
C GLU A 53 14.60 -4.71 -7.84
N GLN A 54 14.80 -4.43 -6.56
CA GLN A 54 15.95 -4.93 -5.81
C GLN A 54 15.91 -6.45 -5.67
N ILE A 55 14.77 -7.01 -5.27
CA ILE A 55 14.62 -8.44 -5.03
C ILE A 55 14.66 -9.21 -6.36
N SER A 56 13.99 -8.72 -7.39
CA SER A 56 13.96 -9.36 -8.71
C SER A 56 15.36 -9.41 -9.35
N ARG A 57 16.14 -8.33 -9.23
CA ARG A 57 17.56 -8.30 -9.63
C ARG A 57 18.40 -9.30 -8.86
N HIS A 58 18.21 -9.41 -7.53
CA HIS A 58 18.91 -10.42 -6.72
C HIS A 58 18.53 -11.86 -7.10
N ALA A 59 17.30 -12.08 -7.55
CA ALA A 59 16.81 -13.36 -8.05
C ALA A 59 17.26 -13.68 -9.48
N GLY A 60 18.08 -12.83 -10.13
CA GLY A 60 18.57 -13.02 -11.49
C GLY A 60 17.51 -12.74 -12.58
N GLN A 61 16.41 -12.09 -12.22
CA GLN A 61 15.29 -11.77 -13.11
C GLN A 61 14.91 -10.30 -12.94
N PRO A 62 15.71 -9.35 -13.45
CA PRO A 62 15.46 -7.94 -13.20
C PRO A 62 14.09 -7.51 -13.75
N LEU A 63 13.26 -6.99 -12.85
CA LEU A 63 11.97 -6.38 -13.15
C LEU A 63 12.06 -4.88 -12.88
N HIS A 64 11.28 -4.10 -13.63
CA HIS A 64 11.04 -2.69 -13.40
C HIS A 64 9.58 -2.49 -12.96
N ALA A 65 9.35 -1.63 -11.97
CA ALA A 65 8.01 -1.38 -11.44
C ALA A 65 7.67 0.11 -11.48
N GLN A 66 6.49 0.44 -11.99
CA GLN A 66 6.01 1.81 -12.10
C GLN A 66 4.52 1.92 -11.76
N VAL A 67 4.08 3.11 -11.34
CA VAL A 67 2.65 3.38 -11.10
C VAL A 67 2.05 4.03 -12.35
N ILE A 68 1.02 3.40 -12.90
CA ILE A 68 0.24 3.90 -14.03
C ILE A 68 -1.25 3.98 -13.66
N PRO A 69 -2.04 4.82 -14.33
CA PRO A 69 -3.49 4.75 -14.24
C PRO A 69 -4.01 3.51 -15.01
N ASP A 70 -5.07 2.89 -14.52
CA ASP A 70 -5.89 1.95 -15.29
C ASP A 70 -6.95 2.70 -16.14
N GLU A 71 -7.82 1.95 -16.82
CA GLU A 71 -8.92 2.52 -17.64
C GLU A 71 -9.97 3.32 -16.84
N ARG A 72 -9.91 3.26 -15.51
CA ARG A 72 -10.83 3.92 -14.57
C ARG A 72 -10.10 4.96 -13.70
N ASP A 73 -8.91 5.39 -14.12
CA ASP A 73 -8.03 6.30 -13.38
C ASP A 73 -7.69 5.81 -11.95
N ARG A 74 -7.68 4.48 -11.73
CA ARG A 74 -7.18 3.85 -10.51
C ARG A 74 -5.68 3.63 -10.61
N ALA A 75 -4.99 3.74 -9.49
CA ALA A 75 -3.55 3.49 -9.48
C ALA A 75 -3.27 1.99 -9.61
N LEU A 76 -2.36 1.65 -10.51
CA LEU A 76 -1.92 0.29 -10.78
C LEU A 76 -0.39 0.25 -10.79
N VAL A 77 0.20 -0.71 -10.08
CA VAL A 77 1.62 -1.02 -10.20
C VAL A 77 1.79 -1.95 -11.39
N GLN A 78 2.37 -1.42 -12.46
CA GLN A 78 2.79 -2.21 -13.61
C GLN A 78 4.21 -2.70 -13.39
N VAL A 79 4.42 -3.99 -13.62
CA VAL A 79 5.73 -4.64 -13.53
C VAL A 79 6.11 -5.13 -14.92
N ILE A 80 7.31 -4.77 -15.36
CA ILE A 80 7.82 -5.01 -16.71
C ILE A 80 9.15 -5.77 -16.60
N ASN A 81 9.40 -6.72 -17.49
CA ASN A 81 10.66 -7.45 -17.56
C ASN A 81 11.76 -6.63 -18.30
N ALA A 82 12.97 -7.17 -18.36
CA ALA A 82 14.11 -6.53 -19.04
C ALA A 82 13.92 -6.35 -20.55
N HIS A 83 12.96 -7.03 -21.18
CA HIS A 83 12.61 -6.92 -22.59
C HIS A 83 11.53 -5.87 -22.86
N GLY A 84 11.02 -5.20 -21.82
CA GLY A 84 9.92 -4.25 -21.95
C GLY A 84 8.54 -4.91 -22.02
N GLU A 85 8.45 -6.22 -21.77
CA GLU A 85 7.18 -6.95 -21.78
C GLU A 85 6.53 -6.89 -20.40
N GLU A 86 5.21 -6.79 -20.39
CA GLU A 86 4.44 -6.77 -19.16
C GLU A 86 4.54 -8.12 -18.43
N HIS A 87 5.02 -8.08 -17.19
CA HIS A 87 5.16 -9.24 -16.32
C HIS A 87 3.97 -9.39 -15.39
N ALA A 88 3.49 -8.28 -14.82
CA ALA A 88 2.33 -8.28 -13.92
C ALA A 88 1.67 -6.90 -13.83
N ARG A 89 0.40 -6.93 -13.39
CA ARG A 89 -0.38 -5.76 -13.01
C ARG A 89 -0.93 -5.96 -11.61
N LEU A 90 -0.66 -5.02 -10.71
CA LEU A 90 -1.14 -5.06 -9.32
C LEU A 90 -1.98 -3.80 -9.04
N PRO A 91 -3.31 -3.91 -8.97
CA PRO A 91 -4.14 -2.80 -8.49
C PRO A 91 -3.68 -2.36 -7.10
N VAL A 92 -3.50 -1.06 -6.90
CA VAL A 92 -2.99 -0.53 -5.62
C VAL A 92 -3.98 -0.81 -4.48
N ASP A 93 -5.28 -0.80 -4.75
CA ASP A 93 -6.29 -1.11 -3.75
C ASP A 93 -6.27 -2.58 -3.30
N ASP A 94 -5.97 -3.51 -4.20
CA ASP A 94 -5.74 -4.91 -3.84
C ASP A 94 -4.44 -5.06 -3.04
N VAL A 95 -3.36 -4.35 -3.41
CA VAL A 95 -2.12 -4.34 -2.63
C VAL A 95 -2.35 -3.85 -1.20
N LEU A 96 -3.09 -2.75 -1.04
CA LEU A 96 -3.45 -2.20 0.27
C LEU A 96 -4.37 -3.16 1.04
N ARG A 97 -5.35 -3.77 0.37
CA ARG A 97 -6.26 -4.73 1.00
C ARG A 97 -5.49 -5.93 1.54
N ASP A 98 -4.62 -6.53 0.74
CA ASP A 98 -3.81 -7.68 1.14
C ASP A 98 -2.87 -7.33 2.30
N ALA A 99 -2.30 -6.12 2.29
CA ALA A 99 -1.39 -5.68 3.34
C ALA A 99 -2.11 -5.37 4.66
N LEU A 100 -3.30 -4.77 4.59
CA LEU A 100 -3.99 -4.24 5.76
C LEU A 100 -5.02 -5.21 6.35
N THR A 101 -5.51 -6.17 5.56
CA THR A 101 -6.63 -7.03 5.96
C THR A 101 -6.24 -8.50 6.07
N THR A 102 -7.03 -9.22 6.86
CA THR A 102 -7.01 -10.69 6.95
C THR A 102 -8.46 -11.18 6.94
N ALA A 103 -8.76 -12.16 6.10
CA ALA A 103 -10.12 -12.66 5.92
C ALA A 103 -11.17 -11.55 5.69
N GLY A 104 -10.82 -10.51 4.90
CA GLY A 104 -11.69 -9.38 4.58
C GLY A 104 -11.86 -8.33 5.68
N HIS A 105 -11.19 -8.48 6.82
CA HIS A 105 -11.27 -7.54 7.95
C HIS A 105 -9.91 -6.90 8.23
N LEU A 106 -9.88 -5.66 8.69
CA LEU A 106 -8.64 -5.01 9.11
C LEU A 106 -7.92 -5.88 10.14
N HIS A 107 -6.64 -6.19 9.88
CA HIS A 107 -5.86 -7.06 10.77
C HIS A 107 -5.82 -6.47 12.19
N PRO A 108 -6.02 -7.26 13.27
CA PRO A 108 -6.13 -6.73 14.64
C PRO A 108 -4.98 -5.82 15.07
N THR A 109 -3.73 -6.20 14.76
CA THR A 109 -2.54 -5.37 15.03
C THR A 109 -2.58 -4.04 14.29
N ILE A 110 -3.01 -4.04 13.03
CA ILE A 110 -3.11 -2.82 12.23
C ILE A 110 -4.23 -1.95 12.78
N ARG A 111 -5.39 -2.54 13.07
CA ARG A 111 -6.49 -1.86 13.74
C ARG A 111 -6.03 -1.13 15.00
N ALA A 112 -5.34 -1.81 15.91
CA ALA A 112 -4.84 -1.21 17.14
C ALA A 112 -3.94 0.01 16.86
N HIS A 113 -2.99 -0.10 15.92
CA HIS A 113 -2.16 1.03 15.52
C HIS A 113 -2.96 2.17 14.90
N LEU A 114 -3.96 1.89 14.06
CA LEU A 114 -4.79 2.94 13.45
C LEU A 114 -5.70 3.62 14.48
N GLU A 115 -6.23 2.89 15.45
CA GLU A 115 -7.01 3.47 16.55
C GLU A 115 -6.15 4.37 17.45
N ASP A 116 -4.90 3.95 17.74
CA ASP A 116 -3.93 4.79 18.46
C ASP A 116 -3.55 6.04 17.66
N ALA A 117 -3.39 5.89 16.33
CA ALA A 117 -3.09 6.99 15.41
C ALA A 117 -4.20 8.05 15.40
N LEU A 118 -5.47 7.61 15.48
CA LEU A 118 -6.64 8.49 15.50
C LEU A 118 -6.72 9.33 16.78
N ARG A 119 -6.46 8.73 17.94
CA ARG A 119 -6.63 9.38 19.24
C ARG A 119 -5.40 10.17 19.72
N GLY A 120 -4.25 9.93 19.12
CA GLY A 120 -2.96 10.47 19.57
C GLY A 120 -2.62 11.88 19.09
N SER A 121 -1.53 12.44 19.62
CA SER A 121 -0.88 13.63 19.06
C SER A 121 -0.32 13.36 17.65
N GLU A 122 0.18 14.39 16.97
CA GLU A 122 0.82 14.23 15.66
C GLU A 122 2.05 13.29 15.71
N HIS A 123 2.88 13.41 16.75
CA HIS A 123 3.99 12.46 16.94
C HIS A 123 3.53 11.03 17.22
N HIS A 124 2.38 10.85 17.87
CA HIS A 124 1.80 9.52 18.04
C HIS A 124 1.26 8.96 16.73
N LEU A 125 0.63 9.81 15.90
CA LEU A 125 0.16 9.44 14.57
C LEU A 125 1.30 8.90 13.71
N GLU A 126 2.41 9.64 13.60
CA GLU A 126 3.58 9.20 12.82
C GLU A 126 4.11 7.85 13.31
N ARG A 127 4.32 7.72 14.63
CA ARG A 127 4.83 6.48 15.23
C ARG A 127 3.90 5.29 14.99
N ALA A 128 2.59 5.50 15.12
CA ALA A 128 1.59 4.47 14.92
C ALA A 128 1.51 4.05 13.44
N LEU A 129 1.61 5.00 12.50
CA LEU A 129 1.69 4.69 11.06
C LEU A 129 2.94 3.89 10.72
N VAL A 130 4.10 4.27 11.24
CA VAL A 130 5.35 3.52 11.05
C VAL A 130 5.22 2.11 11.65
N ALA A 131 4.62 1.98 12.83
CA ALA A 131 4.38 0.68 13.46
C ALA A 131 3.43 -0.19 12.62
N ALA A 132 2.36 0.38 12.07
CA ALA A 132 1.45 -0.31 11.18
C ALA A 132 2.16 -0.84 9.92
N LEU A 133 2.93 0.01 9.23
CA LEU A 133 3.66 -0.35 8.01
C LEU A 133 4.75 -1.39 8.26
N ARG A 134 5.39 -1.37 9.44
CA ARG A 134 6.43 -2.34 9.84
C ARG A 134 5.88 -3.58 10.52
N SER A 135 4.55 -3.67 10.69
CA SER A 135 3.94 -4.79 11.38
C SER A 135 4.14 -6.09 10.60
N ALA A 136 4.26 -7.21 11.32
CA ALA A 136 4.44 -8.53 10.70
C ALA A 136 3.37 -8.88 9.64
N PRO A 137 2.08 -8.52 9.79
CA PRO A 137 1.07 -8.74 8.76
C PRO A 137 1.40 -8.05 7.44
N VAL A 138 1.74 -6.75 7.47
CA VAL A 138 2.11 -6.00 6.27
C VAL A 138 3.35 -6.61 5.62
N MET A 139 4.40 -6.88 6.42
CA MET A 139 5.63 -7.46 5.89
C MET A 139 5.41 -8.85 5.28
N ASN A 140 4.53 -9.66 5.87
CA ASN A 140 4.19 -10.97 5.34
C ASN A 140 3.40 -10.88 4.03
N ALA A 141 2.42 -9.97 3.94
CA ALA A 141 1.66 -9.73 2.72
C ALA A 141 2.56 -9.27 1.57
N LEU A 142 3.43 -8.29 1.83
CA LEU A 142 4.42 -7.83 0.84
C LEU A 142 5.33 -8.97 0.39
N ARG A 143 5.83 -9.78 1.33
CA ARG A 143 6.66 -10.96 1.00
C ARG A 143 5.90 -11.97 0.14
N GLN A 144 4.62 -12.21 0.40
CA GLN A 144 3.78 -13.11 -0.40
C GLN A 144 3.58 -12.57 -1.81
N GLN A 145 3.28 -11.28 -1.96
CA GLN A 145 3.16 -10.62 -3.26
C GLN A 145 4.46 -10.70 -4.06
N LEU A 146 5.59 -10.37 -3.44
CA LEU A 146 6.91 -10.49 -4.08
C LEU A 146 7.23 -11.93 -4.49
N THR A 147 6.90 -12.91 -3.64
CA THR A 147 7.08 -14.32 -3.97
C THR A 147 6.20 -14.76 -5.13
N ALA A 148 4.96 -14.26 -5.20
CA ALA A 148 4.06 -14.55 -6.32
C ALA A 148 4.57 -13.93 -7.62
N LEU A 149 5.04 -12.68 -7.60
CA LEU A 149 5.64 -12.00 -8.74
C LEU A 149 6.82 -12.79 -9.32
N LEU A 150 7.74 -13.27 -8.47
CA LEU A 150 8.89 -14.05 -8.94
C LEU A 150 8.51 -15.45 -9.45
N ARG A 151 7.35 -15.98 -9.06
CA ARG A 151 6.87 -17.30 -9.46
C ARG A 151 6.05 -17.31 -10.75
N GLN A 152 5.58 -16.15 -11.23
CA GLN A 152 4.70 -16.00 -12.40
C GLN A 152 5.31 -16.41 -13.75
N ARG A 153 6.38 -17.21 -13.75
CA ARG A 153 6.94 -17.86 -14.94
C ARG A 153 5.94 -18.87 -15.53
N ARG A 154 5.07 -18.42 -16.42
CA ARG A 154 4.47 -19.25 -17.49
C ARG A 154 4.23 -18.44 -18.73
#